data_AF-A0A2V8UWP7-F1
#
_entry.id   AF-A0A2V8UWP7-F1
#
_cell.length_a   1.000
_cell.length_b   1.000
_cell.length_c   1.000
_cell.angle_alpha   90.00
_cell.angle_beta   90.00
_cell.angle_gamma   90.00
#
_symmetry.space_group_name_H-M   'P 1'
#
loop_
_entity.id
_entity.type
_entity.pdbx_description
1 polymer ?
#
loop_
_entity_poly.entity_id
_entity_poly.type
_entity_poly.pdbx_seq_one_letter_code
_entity_poly.pdbx_strand_id
1 'polypeptide(L)'
;MNSTAAPLYSASDTSVVFQIPWEASITTPSAVRVQDSLSSRFEAGLEITVAAISPSFLSFGTTSDEVPLALHQDWRSLVTPERPAVPGEVLHLYLTGMGPVTGTVQTGLPALANGPLEKVLTPYTCEFLFASTPSDWTLRTCRSVRGTRAGFCRLYHADVRVPPFPAGVRLETAELMCSPLFSVPAASLAFGHLPVASQPVEH
;
A
#
# COMPACT_ATOMS: atom_id res chain seq x y z
N MET A 1 9.89 14.86 14.45
CA MET A 1 11.05 14.25 13.76
C MET A 1 12.10 15.30 13.52
N ASN A 2 13.31 15.16 14.10
CA ASN A 2 14.40 16.14 13.94
C ASN A 2 13.93 17.61 14.04
N SER A 3 13.20 17.92 15.12
CA SER A 3 12.61 19.25 15.41
C SER A 3 11.46 19.72 14.52
N THR A 4 10.96 18.88 13.60
CA THR A 4 9.71 19.13 12.84
C THR A 4 8.53 18.42 13.51
N ALA A 5 7.43 19.14 13.74
CA ALA A 5 6.20 18.57 14.28
C ALA A 5 5.58 17.58 13.28
N ALA A 6 5.15 16.42 13.76
CA ALA A 6 4.49 15.39 12.97
C ALA A 6 3.03 15.25 13.42
N PRO A 7 2.06 15.21 12.48
CA PRO A 7 0.66 14.96 12.83
C PRO A 7 0.48 13.64 13.58
N LEU A 8 -0.13 13.70 14.76
CA LEU A 8 -0.48 12.54 15.58
C LEU A 8 -1.93 12.13 15.28
N TYR A 9 -2.15 10.86 14.95
CA TYR A 9 -3.49 10.32 14.69
C TYR A 9 -4.09 9.62 15.90
N SER A 10 -3.29 8.81 16.59
CA SER A 10 -3.70 8.16 17.83
C SER A 10 -2.51 7.91 18.72
N ALA A 11 -2.74 7.96 20.03
CA ALA A 11 -1.79 7.54 21.04
C ALA A 11 -2.54 6.73 22.10
N SER A 12 -1.92 5.64 22.53
CA SER A 12 -2.29 4.85 23.69
C SER A 12 -1.05 4.61 24.54
N ASP A 13 -1.22 3.96 25.68
CA ASP A 13 -0.11 3.63 26.58
C ASP A 13 0.98 2.76 25.92
N THR A 14 0.64 2.04 24.83
CA THR A 14 1.53 1.09 24.17
C THR A 14 1.75 1.36 22.68
N SER A 15 1.03 2.30 22.07
CA SER A 15 1.10 2.53 20.63
C SER A 15 0.88 3.98 20.25
N VAL A 16 1.59 4.42 19.22
CA VAL A 16 1.44 5.76 18.64
C VAL A 16 1.35 5.62 17.14
N VAL A 17 0.33 6.23 16.55
CA VAL A 17 0.14 6.32 15.10
C VAL A 17 0.26 7.78 14.72
N PHE A 18 1.21 8.10 13.84
CA PHE A 18 1.50 9.45 13.41
C PHE A 18 1.91 9.46 11.93
N GLN A 19 1.83 10.63 11.30
CA GLN A 19 2.27 10.82 9.92
C GLN A 19 3.75 11.18 9.88
N ILE A 20 4.54 10.44 9.09
CA ILE A 20 5.87 10.90 8.69
C ILE A 20 5.71 12.17 7.83
N PRO A 21 6.32 13.32 8.17
CA PRO A 21 6.26 14.52 7.35
C PRO A 21 6.84 14.32 5.94
N TRP A 22 6.37 15.09 4.96
CA TRP A 22 6.94 15.11 3.59
C TRP A 22 8.34 15.68 3.55
N GLU A 23 8.65 16.53 4.51
CA GLU A 23 9.91 17.24 4.67
C GLU A 23 10.93 16.44 5.49
N ALA A 24 10.58 15.23 5.94
CA ALA A 24 11.48 14.37 6.71
C ALA A 24 12.70 13.95 5.85
N SER A 25 13.89 13.98 6.45
CA SER A 25 15.11 13.51 5.79
C SER A 25 15.01 12.02 5.49
N ILE A 26 15.34 11.65 4.24
CA ILE A 26 15.43 10.26 3.77
C ILE A 26 16.88 9.75 3.69
N THR A 27 17.87 10.61 3.98
CA THR A 27 19.31 10.28 3.89
C THR A 27 19.95 10.07 5.25
N THR A 28 19.32 10.57 6.31
CA THR A 28 19.78 10.45 7.69
C THR A 28 18.68 9.88 8.57
N PRO A 29 19.02 9.02 9.55
CA PRO A 29 18.05 8.59 10.55
C PRO A 29 17.33 9.79 11.17
N SER A 30 16.03 9.65 11.34
CA SER A 30 15.17 10.65 11.96
C SER A 30 14.77 10.18 13.35
N ALA A 31 15.07 10.98 14.37
CA ALA A 31 14.61 10.70 15.72
C ALA A 31 13.13 11.09 15.85
N VAL A 32 12.30 10.11 16.21
CA VAL A 32 10.93 10.30 16.68
C VAL A 32 11.01 10.48 18.20
N ARG A 33 10.47 11.59 18.68
CA ARG A 33 10.36 11.87 20.11
C ARG A 33 8.90 12.22 20.40
N VAL A 34 8.35 11.58 21.42
CA VAL A 34 7.06 11.96 21.98
C VAL A 34 7.36 12.91 23.13
N GLN A 35 6.97 14.18 22.98
CA GLN A 35 7.09 15.18 24.02
C GLN A 35 5.79 15.24 24.81
N ASP A 36 5.88 15.08 26.13
CA ASP A 36 4.77 15.37 27.02
C ASP A 36 4.79 16.87 27.36
N SER A 37 3.60 17.45 27.48
CA SER A 37 3.32 18.80 28.00
C SER A 37 4.04 19.14 29.32
N LEU A 38 4.42 18.12 30.11
CA LEU A 38 5.10 18.27 31.39
C LEU A 38 6.64 18.32 31.29
N SER A 39 7.23 18.27 30.09
CA SER A 39 8.70 18.31 29.89
C SER A 39 9.45 17.25 30.74
N SER A 40 8.92 16.03 30.76
CA SER A 40 9.50 14.93 31.53
C SER A 40 10.93 14.65 31.08
N ARG A 41 11.84 14.43 32.04
CA ARG A 41 13.24 14.10 31.74
C ARG A 41 13.43 12.65 31.25
N PHE A 42 12.36 11.87 31.15
CA PHE A 42 12.36 10.47 30.72
C PHE A 42 11.72 10.28 29.34
N GLU A 43 12.02 11.17 28.39
CA GLU A 43 11.59 11.03 27.00
C GLU A 43 12.53 10.07 26.25
N ALA A 44 12.04 8.89 25.92
CA ALA A 44 12.72 7.98 25.00
C ALA A 44 12.52 8.47 23.56
N GLY A 45 13.63 8.65 22.84
CA GLY A 45 13.60 8.85 21.40
C GLY A 45 13.74 7.52 20.67
N LEU A 46 12.87 7.25 19.71
CA LEU A 46 13.04 6.16 18.77
C LEU A 46 13.71 6.70 17.51
N GLU A 47 14.89 6.20 17.19
CA GLU A 47 15.48 6.47 15.88
C GLU A 47 14.81 5.58 14.83
N ILE A 48 14.28 6.20 13.79
CA ILE A 48 13.76 5.49 12.63
C ILE A 48 14.53 5.91 11.39
N THR A 49 14.76 4.96 10.49
CA THR A 49 15.24 5.29 9.15
C THR A 49 14.02 5.50 8.26
N VAL A 50 13.90 6.69 7.69
CA VAL A 50 12.82 7.01 6.74
C VAL A 50 13.28 6.62 5.35
N ALA A 51 12.56 5.70 4.71
CA ALA A 51 12.79 5.35 3.32
C ALA A 51 12.03 6.31 2.40
N ALA A 52 12.63 6.65 1.25
CA ALA A 52 11.95 7.42 0.22
C ALA A 52 10.74 6.67 -0.37
N ILE A 53 10.82 5.34 -0.39
CA ILE A 53 9.85 4.41 -0.93
C ILE A 53 9.79 3.18 -0.02
N SER A 54 8.61 2.89 0.52
CA SER A 54 8.33 1.74 1.38
C SER A 54 6.86 1.37 1.24
N PRO A 55 6.45 0.85 0.07
CA PRO A 55 5.05 0.65 -0.24
C PRO A 55 4.47 -0.46 0.64
N SER A 56 3.22 -0.29 1.05
CA SER A 56 2.46 -1.32 1.77
C SER A 56 1.00 -1.25 1.37
N PHE A 57 0.35 -2.40 1.21
CA PHE A 57 -1.09 -2.44 1.01
C PHE A 57 -1.80 -2.00 2.30
N LEU A 58 -2.86 -1.23 2.13
CA LEU A 58 -3.84 -1.12 3.20
C LEU A 58 -4.58 -2.44 3.24
N SER A 59 -4.64 -3.08 4.39
CA SER A 59 -5.31 -4.37 4.55
C SER A 59 -6.66 -4.23 5.25
N PHE A 60 -7.46 -5.28 5.14
CA PHE A 60 -8.72 -5.46 5.86
C PHE A 60 -8.82 -6.91 6.34
N GLY A 61 -9.46 -7.12 7.49
CA GLY A 61 -9.67 -8.44 8.06
C GLY A 61 -9.15 -8.54 9.50
N THR A 62 -9.13 -9.77 10.02
CA THR A 62 -8.47 -10.13 11.28
C THR A 62 -7.03 -10.57 10.98
N THR A 63 -6.19 -10.68 12.01
CA THR A 63 -4.78 -11.09 11.85
C THR A 63 -4.60 -12.43 11.12
N SER A 64 -5.60 -13.32 11.15
CA SER A 64 -5.59 -14.62 10.46
C SER A 64 -6.03 -14.54 8.99
N ASP A 65 -6.80 -13.54 8.62
CA ASP A 65 -7.50 -13.43 7.33
C ASP A 65 -7.26 -12.05 6.69
N GLU A 66 -6.11 -11.46 6.99
CA GLU A 66 -5.75 -10.14 6.51
C GLU A 66 -5.48 -10.20 4.99
N VAL A 67 -6.32 -9.51 4.22
CA VAL A 67 -6.21 -9.39 2.77
C VAL A 67 -6.02 -7.93 2.38
N PRO A 68 -5.38 -7.63 1.23
CA PRO A 68 -5.35 -6.27 0.70
C PRO A 68 -6.77 -5.71 0.56
N LEU A 69 -6.96 -4.46 0.96
CA LEU A 69 -8.18 -3.71 0.73
C LEU A 69 -8.34 -3.48 -0.78
N ALA A 70 -9.09 -4.37 -1.41
CA ALA A 70 -9.39 -4.36 -2.83
C ALA A 70 -10.90 -4.27 -3.04
N LEU A 71 -11.33 -3.41 -3.96
CA LEU A 71 -12.70 -3.41 -4.47
C LEU A 71 -12.74 -3.95 -5.89
N HIS A 72 -13.86 -4.60 -6.22
CA HIS A 72 -14.19 -4.94 -7.60
C HIS A 72 -14.39 -3.68 -8.46
N GLN A 73 -14.33 -3.86 -9.77
CA GLN A 73 -14.38 -2.79 -10.79
C GLN A 73 -15.61 -1.86 -10.71
N ASP A 74 -16.68 -2.28 -10.04
CA ASP A 74 -17.92 -1.53 -9.90
C ASP A 74 -18.01 -0.73 -8.59
N TRP A 75 -16.97 -0.78 -7.75
CA TRP A 75 -16.88 -0.15 -6.44
C TRP A 75 -17.94 -0.59 -5.42
N ARG A 76 -18.70 -1.66 -5.68
CA ARG A 76 -19.82 -2.08 -4.81
C ARG A 76 -19.44 -3.06 -3.72
N SER A 77 -18.38 -3.83 -3.93
CA SER A 77 -17.97 -4.83 -2.94
C SER A 77 -16.46 -4.95 -2.85
N LEU A 78 -16.03 -5.39 -1.66
CA LEU A 78 -14.68 -5.84 -1.38
C LEU A 78 -14.44 -7.20 -2.04
N VAL A 79 -13.18 -7.45 -2.40
CA VAL A 79 -12.69 -8.78 -2.74
C VAL A 79 -12.54 -9.57 -1.45
N THR A 80 -13.23 -10.70 -1.35
CA THR A 80 -13.18 -11.62 -0.20
C THR A 80 -13.18 -13.07 -0.70
N PRO A 81 -12.92 -14.08 0.14
CA PRO A 81 -13.06 -15.49 -0.28
C PRO A 81 -14.45 -15.82 -0.86
N GLU A 82 -15.52 -15.20 -0.35
CA GLU A 82 -16.90 -15.38 -0.85
C GLU A 82 -17.17 -14.59 -2.13
N ARG A 83 -16.37 -13.55 -2.41
CA ARG A 83 -16.44 -12.72 -3.62
C ARG A 83 -15.03 -12.53 -4.17
N PRO A 84 -14.44 -13.59 -4.74
CA PRO A 84 -13.05 -13.57 -5.11
C PRO A 84 -12.84 -12.79 -6.41
N ALA A 85 -11.62 -12.32 -6.63
CA ALA A 85 -11.27 -11.61 -7.84
C ALA A 85 -11.37 -12.54 -9.07
N VAL A 86 -11.94 -12.02 -10.16
CA VAL A 86 -12.15 -12.77 -11.41
C VAL A 86 -11.23 -12.29 -12.52
N PRO A 87 -10.80 -13.17 -13.43
CA PRO A 87 -9.95 -12.78 -14.56
C PRO A 87 -10.54 -11.63 -15.40
N GLY A 88 -9.69 -10.69 -15.77
CA GLY A 88 -10.03 -9.62 -16.71
C GLY A 88 -10.67 -8.38 -16.09
N GLU A 89 -11.14 -8.45 -14.83
CA GLU A 89 -11.66 -7.28 -14.12
C GLU A 89 -10.54 -6.34 -13.66
N VAL A 90 -10.91 -5.11 -13.29
CA VAL A 90 -10.02 -4.14 -12.65
C VAL A 90 -10.32 -4.11 -11.17
N LEU A 91 -9.29 -4.26 -10.34
CA LEU A 91 -9.38 -4.08 -8.90
C LEU A 91 -8.91 -2.69 -8.52
N HIS A 92 -9.61 -2.08 -7.56
CA HIS A 92 -9.24 -0.82 -6.94
C HIS A 92 -8.59 -1.10 -5.59
N LEU A 93 -7.29 -0.84 -5.50
CA LEU A 93 -6.46 -1.13 -4.33
C LEU A 93 -6.05 0.17 -3.65
N TYR A 94 -5.76 0.08 -2.36
CA TYR A 94 -5.20 1.18 -1.59
C TYR A 94 -3.86 0.82 -0.99
N LEU A 95 -2.91 1.74 -1.08
CA LEU A 95 -1.54 1.57 -0.61
C LEU A 95 -1.09 2.78 0.23
N THR A 96 0.00 2.60 0.97
CA THR A 96 0.77 3.67 1.62
C THR A 96 2.23 3.60 1.16
N GLY A 97 3.03 4.63 1.46
CA GLY A 97 4.49 4.55 1.27
C GLY A 97 5.01 4.46 -0.17
N MET A 98 4.20 4.79 -1.19
CA MET A 98 4.58 4.75 -2.61
C MET A 98 5.60 5.83 -3.02
N GLY A 99 6.04 6.67 -2.09
CA GLY A 99 7.01 7.74 -2.33
C GLY A 99 6.41 9.04 -2.85
N PRO A 100 7.22 9.94 -3.42
CA PRO A 100 6.79 11.29 -3.75
C PRO A 100 5.78 11.33 -4.90
N VAL A 101 4.90 12.33 -4.86
CA VAL A 101 3.87 12.59 -5.87
C VAL A 101 4.08 13.93 -6.56
N THR A 102 3.46 14.13 -7.72
CA THR A 102 3.42 15.42 -8.41
C THR A 102 2.68 16.47 -7.58
N GLY A 103 3.10 17.73 -7.66
CA GLY A 103 2.46 18.83 -6.95
C GLY A 103 3.02 19.04 -5.54
N THR A 104 2.44 19.99 -4.80
CA THR A 104 2.86 20.33 -3.44
C THR A 104 1.82 19.82 -2.44
N VAL A 105 1.97 18.57 -2.02
CA VAL A 105 1.16 18.02 -0.91
C VAL A 105 1.84 18.39 0.40
N GLN A 106 1.14 19.13 1.26
CA GLN A 106 1.67 19.51 2.58
C GLN A 106 1.32 18.46 3.64
N THR A 107 2.21 18.31 4.62
CA THR A 107 2.00 17.40 5.76
C THR A 107 0.75 17.80 6.55
N GLY A 108 -0.08 16.83 6.91
CA GLY A 108 -1.30 17.05 7.70
C GLY A 108 -2.48 17.68 6.96
N LEU A 109 -2.35 18.04 5.67
CA LEU A 109 -3.47 18.52 4.87
C LEU A 109 -4.07 17.40 4.01
N PRO A 110 -5.40 17.33 3.88
CA PRO A 110 -6.04 16.41 2.96
C PRO A 110 -5.73 16.83 1.52
N ALA A 111 -5.77 15.86 0.60
CA ALA A 111 -5.74 16.17 -0.82
C ALA A 111 -6.97 16.97 -1.25
N LEU A 112 -6.80 17.72 -2.34
CA LEU A 112 -7.86 18.55 -2.91
C LEU A 112 -9.00 17.66 -3.40
N ALA A 113 -10.15 17.71 -2.72
CA ALA A 113 -11.29 16.84 -2.98
C ALA A 113 -11.80 16.89 -4.44
N ASN A 114 -11.58 18.01 -5.14
CA ASN A 114 -12.02 18.24 -6.52
C ASN A 114 -10.87 18.63 -7.47
N GLY A 115 -9.62 18.39 -7.07
CA GLY A 115 -8.43 18.67 -7.88
C GLY A 115 -8.00 17.46 -8.74
N PRO A 116 -7.09 17.65 -9.71
CA PRO A 116 -6.45 16.51 -10.39
C PRO A 116 -5.66 15.70 -9.35
N LEU A 117 -5.88 14.39 -9.32
CA LEU A 117 -5.16 13.49 -8.42
C LEU A 117 -3.65 13.56 -8.69
N GLU A 118 -2.88 13.71 -7.62
CA GLU A 118 -1.43 13.72 -7.68
C GLU A 118 -0.93 12.34 -8.17
N LYS A 119 0.05 12.33 -9.06
CA LYS A 119 0.62 11.09 -9.60
C LYS A 119 1.89 10.74 -8.88
N VAL A 120 2.09 9.46 -8.58
CA VAL A 120 3.36 8.98 -8.05
C VAL A 120 4.47 9.24 -9.08
N LEU A 121 5.58 9.84 -8.65
CA LEU A 121 6.69 10.18 -9.54
C LEU A 121 7.47 8.94 -9.96
N THR A 122 7.59 7.97 -9.06
CA THR A 122 8.26 6.70 -9.35
C THR A 122 7.29 5.77 -10.06
N PRO A 123 7.66 5.18 -11.22
CA PRO A 123 6.83 4.19 -11.87
C PRO A 123 6.88 2.85 -11.12
N TYR A 124 5.71 2.22 -10.97
CA TYR A 124 5.53 0.91 -10.34
C TYR A 124 4.94 -0.11 -11.30
N THR A 125 5.30 -1.37 -11.09
CA THR A 125 4.66 -2.55 -11.67
C THR A 125 3.98 -3.32 -10.53
N CYS A 126 2.81 -3.89 -10.81
CA CYS A 126 2.23 -4.90 -9.95
C CYS A 126 2.06 -6.20 -10.72
N GLU A 127 2.31 -7.29 -10.02
CA GLU A 127 2.47 -8.63 -10.56
C GLU A 127 1.67 -9.61 -9.71
N PHE A 128 0.91 -10.48 -10.37
CA PHE A 128 0.27 -11.62 -9.70
C PHE A 128 1.19 -12.83 -9.79
N LEU A 129 1.43 -13.45 -8.65
CA LEU A 129 2.19 -14.67 -8.46
C LEU A 129 1.23 -15.77 -8.00
N PHE A 130 1.36 -16.97 -8.56
CA PHE A 130 0.44 -18.07 -8.33
C PHE A 130 1.20 -19.30 -7.85
N ALA A 131 0.86 -19.80 -6.66
CA ALA A 131 1.68 -20.73 -5.89
C ALA A 131 1.67 -22.21 -6.35
N SER A 132 1.24 -22.54 -7.58
CA SER A 132 0.98 -23.95 -7.94
C SER A 132 1.44 -24.44 -9.32
N THR A 133 2.41 -23.78 -9.96
CA THR A 133 3.07 -24.34 -11.17
C THR A 133 4.59 -24.37 -11.07
N PRO A 134 5.28 -25.42 -11.56
CA PRO A 134 6.74 -25.41 -11.71
C PRO A 134 7.11 -24.52 -12.91
N SER A 135 6.97 -23.22 -12.73
CA SER A 135 7.54 -22.11 -13.51
C SER A 135 6.84 -20.84 -13.02
N ASP A 136 7.61 -19.96 -12.37
CA ASP A 136 7.24 -18.58 -12.11
C ASP A 136 6.80 -17.92 -13.42
N TRP A 137 5.50 -17.79 -13.63
CA TRP A 137 4.97 -16.92 -14.67
C TRP A 137 4.46 -15.66 -14.00
N THR A 138 5.09 -14.54 -14.34
CA THR A 138 4.80 -13.22 -13.80
C THR A 138 4.06 -12.43 -14.86
N LEU A 139 2.78 -12.09 -14.64
CA LEU A 139 2.00 -11.28 -15.58
C LEU A 139 1.88 -9.84 -15.06
N ARG A 140 2.45 -8.90 -15.84
CA ARG A 140 2.56 -7.46 -15.51
C ARG A 140 1.35 -6.69 -16.04
N THR A 141 0.53 -6.13 -15.15
CA THR A 141 -0.69 -5.38 -15.57
C THR A 141 -1.00 -4.19 -14.65
N CYS A 142 -0.15 -3.16 -14.64
CA CYS A 142 -0.47 -1.90 -13.96
C CYS A 142 -0.84 -0.79 -14.95
N ARG A 143 -2.02 -0.16 -14.77
CA ARG A 143 -2.47 0.95 -15.64
C ARG A 143 -2.43 2.32 -14.98
N SER A 144 -2.44 2.45 -13.65
CA SER A 144 -2.12 3.72 -12.97
C SER A 144 -2.18 3.60 -11.46
N VAL A 145 -1.30 4.33 -10.76
CA VAL A 145 -1.45 4.70 -9.36
C VAL A 145 -1.78 6.19 -9.30
N ARG A 146 -2.91 6.56 -8.68
CA ARG A 146 -3.37 7.94 -8.50
C ARG A 146 -3.46 8.25 -7.01
N GLY A 147 -3.05 9.44 -6.60
CA GLY A 147 -2.96 9.86 -5.21
C GLY A 147 -4.30 10.26 -4.60
N THR A 148 -4.41 9.99 -3.30
CA THR A 148 -5.22 10.61 -2.23
C THR A 148 -6.68 10.99 -2.44
N ARG A 149 -7.54 10.39 -1.60
CA ARG A 149 -8.96 10.72 -1.37
C ARG A 149 -9.09 11.39 0.01
N ALA A 150 -10.00 12.37 0.13
CA ALA A 150 -10.17 13.20 1.33
C ALA A 150 -10.31 12.39 2.64
N GLY A 151 -9.58 12.80 3.68
CA GLY A 151 -9.66 12.24 5.05
C GLY A 151 -8.54 11.27 5.44
N PHE A 152 -7.76 10.74 4.49
CA PHE A 152 -6.60 9.88 4.76
C PHE A 152 -5.32 10.53 4.22
N CYS A 153 -4.33 10.80 5.08
CA CYS A 153 -3.05 11.31 4.63
C CYS A 153 -2.19 10.16 4.08
N ARG A 154 -1.61 10.35 2.89
CA ARG A 154 -0.70 9.39 2.22
C ARG A 154 -1.32 8.05 1.82
N LEU A 155 -2.62 8.04 1.51
CA LEU A 155 -3.25 6.91 0.85
C LEU A 155 -3.12 7.05 -0.68
N TYR A 156 -2.65 6.00 -1.33
CA TYR A 156 -2.54 5.90 -2.77
C TYR A 156 -3.62 4.95 -3.28
N HIS A 157 -4.19 5.24 -4.43
CA HIS A 157 -5.13 4.38 -5.13
C HIS A 157 -4.44 3.76 -6.35
N ALA A 158 -4.59 2.46 -6.54
CA ALA A 158 -4.06 1.75 -7.71
C ALA A 158 -5.17 0.97 -8.42
N ASP A 159 -5.17 1.06 -9.75
CA ASP A 159 -6.01 0.24 -10.62
C ASP A 159 -5.16 -0.87 -11.22
N VAL A 160 -5.47 -2.11 -10.86
CA VAL A 160 -4.74 -3.31 -11.31
C VAL A 160 -5.70 -4.22 -12.06
N ARG A 161 -5.30 -4.68 -13.24
CA ARG A 161 -6.13 -5.60 -14.03
C ARG A 161 -5.77 -7.04 -13.70
N VAL A 162 -6.75 -7.83 -13.28
CA VAL A 162 -6.56 -9.26 -12.99
C VAL A 162 -6.21 -9.98 -14.30
N PRO A 163 -5.07 -10.67 -14.38
CA PRO A 163 -4.68 -11.40 -15.58
C PRO A 163 -5.57 -12.63 -15.79
N PRO A 164 -5.57 -13.23 -17.00
CA PRO A 164 -6.09 -14.57 -17.17
C PRO A 164 -5.35 -15.54 -16.24
N PHE A 165 -6.08 -16.48 -15.64
CA PHE A 165 -5.49 -17.54 -14.83
C PHE A 165 -4.98 -18.67 -15.73
N PRO A 166 -4.00 -19.47 -15.28
CA PRO A 166 -3.51 -20.62 -16.03
C PRO A 166 -4.60 -21.67 -16.14
N ALA A 167 -4.73 -22.22 -17.34
CA ALA A 167 -5.59 -23.37 -17.57
C ALA A 167 -5.13 -24.58 -16.74
N GLY A 168 -6.09 -25.35 -16.23
CA GLY A 168 -5.83 -26.61 -15.51
C GLY A 168 -5.36 -26.45 -14.06
N VAL A 169 -5.33 -25.23 -13.52
CA VAL A 169 -4.89 -24.96 -12.14
C VAL A 169 -6.07 -24.46 -11.30
N ARG A 170 -6.34 -25.15 -10.19
CA ARG A 170 -7.25 -24.64 -9.16
C ARG A 170 -6.50 -23.63 -8.30
N LEU A 171 -6.90 -22.36 -8.43
CA LEU A 171 -6.37 -21.26 -7.64
C LEU A 171 -7.45 -20.80 -6.66
N GLU A 172 -7.06 -20.66 -5.38
CA GLU A 172 -7.90 -20.06 -4.34
C GLU A 172 -7.35 -18.69 -3.93
N THR A 173 -6.03 -18.52 -4.02
CA THR A 173 -5.32 -17.29 -3.70
C THR A 173 -4.26 -16.97 -4.75
N ALA A 174 -3.99 -15.68 -4.93
CA ALA A 174 -2.87 -15.17 -5.69
C ALA A 174 -2.10 -14.16 -4.84
N GLU A 175 -0.78 -14.20 -4.91
CA GLU A 175 0.05 -13.18 -4.27
C GLU A 175 0.18 -11.99 -5.23
N LEU A 176 -0.17 -10.80 -4.75
CA LEU A 176 0.00 -9.55 -5.46
C LEU A 176 1.24 -8.84 -4.92
N MET A 177 2.21 -8.63 -5.79
CA MET A 177 3.42 -7.90 -5.49
C MET A 177 3.45 -6.60 -6.28
N CYS A 178 3.67 -5.46 -5.63
CA CYS A 178 3.93 -4.18 -6.29
C CYS A 178 5.35 -3.69 -5.98
N SER A 179 6.08 -3.32 -7.02
CA SER A 179 7.47 -2.88 -6.94
C SER A 179 7.76 -1.73 -7.91
N PRO A 180 8.70 -0.82 -7.59
CA PRO A 180 9.13 0.19 -8.54
C PRO A 180 9.94 -0.46 -9.67
N LEU A 181 9.92 0.13 -10.88
CA LEU A 181 10.55 -0.47 -12.07
C LEU A 181 12.09 -0.53 -12.06
N PHE A 182 12.74 0.09 -11.08
CA PHE A 182 14.20 0.08 -10.94
C PHE A 182 14.61 -0.86 -9.80
N SER A 183 15.80 -1.45 -9.88
CA SER A 183 16.32 -2.33 -8.82
C SER A 183 16.42 -1.58 -7.50
N VAL A 184 15.67 -2.03 -6.50
CA VAL A 184 15.72 -1.54 -5.12
C VAL A 184 15.72 -2.72 -4.15
N PRO A 185 16.22 -2.51 -2.91
CA PRO A 185 16.15 -3.51 -1.85
C PRO A 185 14.71 -3.99 -1.60
N ALA A 186 14.57 -5.20 -1.07
CA ALA A 186 13.28 -5.86 -0.80
C ALA A 186 12.30 -5.01 0.05
N ALA A 187 12.80 -4.04 0.82
CA ALA A 187 11.99 -3.08 1.57
C ALA A 187 11.14 -2.14 0.70
N SER A 188 11.32 -2.14 -0.63
CA SER A 188 10.53 -1.36 -1.58
C SER A 188 9.45 -2.18 -2.30
N LEU A 189 9.05 -3.31 -1.71
CA LEU A 189 8.02 -4.21 -2.22
C LEU A 189 6.78 -4.16 -1.32
N ALA A 190 5.60 -4.09 -1.92
CA ALA A 190 4.35 -4.35 -1.23
C ALA A 190 3.85 -5.74 -1.64
N PHE A 191 3.48 -6.57 -0.66
CA PHE A 191 2.96 -7.91 -0.86
C PHE A 191 1.59 -8.06 -0.21
N GLY A 192 0.74 -8.88 -0.82
CA GLY A 192 -0.55 -9.23 -0.24
C GLY A 192 -1.19 -10.43 -0.93
N HIS A 193 -1.96 -11.21 -0.19
CA HIS A 193 -2.67 -12.36 -0.74
C HIS A 193 -4.10 -11.96 -1.09
N LEU A 194 -4.49 -12.12 -2.35
CA LEU A 194 -5.83 -11.84 -2.84
C LEU A 194 -6.59 -13.15 -3.08
N PRO A 195 -7.82 -13.28 -2.58
CA PRO A 195 -8.72 -14.36 -2.99
C PRO A 195 -9.01 -14.27 -4.49
N VAL A 196 -8.87 -15.38 -5.22
CA VAL A 196 -9.11 -15.46 -6.66
C VAL A 196 -10.08 -16.59 -7.00
N ALA A 197 -10.89 -16.38 -8.03
CA ALA A 197 -11.86 -17.38 -8.45
C ALA A 197 -11.15 -18.60 -9.06
N SER A 198 -11.49 -19.80 -8.60
CA SER A 198 -10.95 -21.02 -9.22
C SER A 198 -11.45 -21.14 -10.66
N GLN A 199 -10.57 -21.45 -11.62
CA GLN A 199 -11.03 -21.95 -12.91
C GLN A 199 -11.49 -23.41 -12.77
N PRO A 200 -12.56 -23.83 -13.48
CA PRO A 200 -12.87 -25.24 -13.62
C PRO A 200 -11.70 -25.93 -14.33
N VAL A 201 -11.28 -27.09 -13.80
CA VAL A 201 -10.35 -27.99 -14.51
C VAL A 201 -11.16 -28.59 -15.65
N GLU A 202 -10.93 -28.15 -16.89
CA GLU A 202 -11.46 -28.88 -18.04
C GLU A 202 -10.80 -30.27 -18.07
N HIS A 203 -11.63 -31.31 -17.98
CA HIS A 203 -11.25 -32.73 -18.04
C HIS A 203 -11.09 -33.19 -19.49
#